data_AF-A0A7C4VGZ0-F1
#
_entry.id   AF-A0A7C4VGZ0-F1
#
_cell.length_a   1.000
_cell.length_b   1.000
_cell.length_c   1.000
_cell.angle_alpha   90.00
_cell.angle_beta   90.00
_cell.angle_gamma   90.00
#
_symmetry.space_group_name_H-M   'P 1'
#
loop_
_entity.id
_entity.type
_entity.pdbx_description
1 polymer ?
#
loop_
_entity_poly.entity_id
_entity_poly.type
_entity_poly.pdbx_seq_one_letter_code
_entity_poly.pdbx_strand_id
1 'polypeptide(L)'
;MPRIRRLHTLLEHIESGRYRLGPHVARHMVQEGFLERDVLAALRWGRELAVYPEDARMLVLGYMLFGGRVKLPLHVVLEYAKPRWVDIVTAFIPERPHRVYSRARLAALLRYDGGKEELEWAGGENPPREAAG
;
A
#
# COMPACT_ATOMS: atom_id res chain seq x y z
N MET A 1 -12.69 -19.18 8.92
CA MET A 1 -11.78 -19.32 7.75
C MET A 1 -11.53 -17.94 7.15
N PRO A 2 -10.28 -17.51 6.97
CA PRO A 2 -10.00 -16.27 6.24
C PRO A 2 -10.52 -16.41 4.81
N ARG A 3 -11.36 -15.47 4.37
CA ARG A 3 -11.99 -15.50 3.05
C ARG A 3 -11.08 -14.76 2.09
N ILE A 4 -10.33 -15.48 1.28
CA ILE A 4 -9.49 -14.88 0.23
C ILE A 4 -10.42 -14.13 -0.74
N ARG A 5 -10.16 -12.85 -0.95
CA ARG A 5 -10.85 -12.03 -1.95
C ARG A 5 -9.87 -11.53 -3.01
N ARG A 6 -10.42 -11.21 -4.17
CA ARG A 6 -9.71 -10.63 -5.31
C ARG A 6 -10.08 -9.17 -5.45
N LEU A 7 -9.16 -8.34 -5.94
CA LEU A 7 -9.35 -6.92 -6.18
C LEU A 7 -10.62 -6.67 -6.99
N HIS A 8 -10.85 -7.42 -8.07
CA HIS A 8 -12.05 -7.24 -8.90
C HIS A 8 -13.36 -7.36 -8.10
N THR A 9 -13.41 -8.21 -7.07
CA THR A 9 -14.60 -8.35 -6.19
C THR A 9 -14.77 -7.19 -5.23
N LEU A 10 -13.68 -6.47 -4.93
CA LEU A 10 -13.69 -5.28 -4.08
C LEU A 10 -14.01 -4.01 -4.88
N LEU A 11 -13.71 -3.99 -6.19
CA LEU A 11 -13.98 -2.85 -7.05
C LEU A 11 -15.47 -2.48 -7.05
N GLU A 12 -16.39 -3.44 -7.04
CA GLU A 12 -17.83 -3.16 -6.94
C GLU A 12 -18.20 -2.34 -5.70
N HIS A 13 -17.52 -2.57 -4.57
CA HIS A 13 -17.72 -1.77 -3.36
C HIS A 13 -17.12 -0.37 -3.53
N ILE A 14 -15.92 -0.27 -4.09
CA ILE A 14 -15.22 1.00 -4.29
C ILE A 14 -15.99 1.91 -5.25
N GLU A 15 -16.45 1.38 -6.39
CA GLU A 15 -17.17 2.13 -7.42
C GLU A 15 -18.57 2.56 -6.98
N SER A 16 -19.19 1.82 -6.05
CA SER A 16 -20.45 2.22 -5.41
C SER A 16 -20.26 3.17 -4.22
N GLY A 17 -19.04 3.69 -4.00
CA GLY A 17 -18.73 4.60 -2.90
C GLY A 17 -18.70 3.93 -1.52
N ARG A 18 -18.74 2.59 -1.46
CA ARG A 18 -18.69 1.81 -0.21
C ARG A 18 -17.25 1.53 0.21
N TYR A 19 -16.46 2.60 0.33
CA TYR A 19 -15.11 2.55 0.88
C TYR A 19 -14.90 3.62 1.95
N ARG A 20 -13.85 3.47 2.75
CA ARG A 20 -13.43 4.46 3.74
C ARG A 20 -11.94 4.73 3.58
N LEU A 21 -11.55 5.99 3.66
CA LEU A 21 -10.14 6.36 3.74
C LEU A 21 -9.68 6.25 5.19
N GLY A 22 -8.61 5.48 5.41
CA GLY A 22 -7.93 5.43 6.68
C GLY A 22 -7.23 6.76 6.99
N PRO A 23 -7.01 7.10 8.28
CA PRO A 23 -6.30 8.33 8.67
C PRO A 23 -4.94 8.50 7.99
N HIS A 24 -4.22 7.39 7.75
CA HIS A 24 -2.91 7.40 7.10
C HIS A 24 -2.97 7.85 5.63
N VAL A 25 -4.03 7.51 4.89
CA VAL A 25 -4.16 7.90 3.47
C VAL A 25 -4.19 9.42 3.34
N ALA A 26 -4.97 10.10 4.18
CA ALA A 26 -5.07 11.56 4.16
C ALA A 26 -3.71 12.24 4.41
N ARG A 27 -2.88 11.66 5.28
CA ARG A 27 -1.53 12.15 5.54
C ARG A 27 -0.60 11.97 4.34
N HIS A 28 -0.57 10.76 3.76
CA HIS A 28 0.25 10.47 2.59
C HIS A 28 -0.18 11.28 1.37
N MET A 29 -1.48 11.51 1.17
CA MET A 29 -2.00 12.42 0.14
C MET A 29 -1.36 13.81 0.22
N VAL A 30 -1.25 14.36 1.43
CA VAL A 30 -0.60 15.67 1.67
C VAL A 30 0.92 15.59 1.48
N GLN A 31 1.57 14.56 2.02
CA GLN A 31 3.03 14.43 2.01
C GLN A 31 3.60 14.10 0.62
N GLU A 32 2.88 13.31 -0.16
CA GLU A 32 3.35 12.75 -1.43
C GLU A 32 2.67 13.39 -2.65
N GLY A 33 1.67 14.25 -2.42
CA GLY A 33 1.06 15.07 -3.47
C GLY A 33 0.11 14.34 -4.41
N PHE A 34 -0.57 13.31 -3.90
CA PHE A 34 -1.64 12.60 -4.63
C PHE A 34 -3.00 12.80 -3.96
N LEU A 35 -4.07 12.58 -4.72
CA LEU A 35 -5.44 12.83 -4.27
C LEU A 35 -6.25 11.54 -4.20
N GLU A 36 -7.41 11.59 -3.55
CA GLU A 36 -8.32 10.45 -3.45
C GLU A 36 -8.67 9.86 -4.83
N ARG A 37 -8.97 10.72 -5.81
CA ARG A 37 -9.23 10.29 -7.20
C ARG A 37 -8.07 9.50 -7.81
N ASP A 38 -6.83 9.79 -7.40
CA ASP A 38 -5.64 9.11 -7.90
C ASP A 38 -5.54 7.72 -7.29
N VAL A 39 -5.86 7.59 -5.99
CA VAL A 39 -6.00 6.29 -5.31
C VAL A 39 -7.08 5.44 -5.99
N LEU A 40 -8.26 6.01 -6.25
CA LEU A 40 -9.36 5.29 -6.90
C LEU A 40 -9.00 4.86 -8.32
N ALA A 41 -8.33 5.74 -9.09
CA ALA A 41 -7.84 5.40 -10.42
C ALA A 41 -6.79 4.29 -10.38
N ALA A 42 -5.87 4.35 -9.41
CA ALA A 42 -4.87 3.32 -9.18
C ALA A 42 -5.50 1.97 -8.83
N LEU A 43 -6.57 1.95 -8.04
CA LEU A 43 -7.31 0.72 -7.74
C LEU A 43 -8.05 0.16 -8.96
N ARG A 44 -8.74 1.02 -9.72
CA ARG A 44 -9.51 0.62 -10.91
C ARG A 44 -8.65 -0.04 -11.99
N TRP A 45 -7.45 0.49 -12.23
CA TRP A 45 -6.55 0.02 -13.29
C TRP A 45 -5.34 -0.76 -12.76
N GLY A 46 -5.30 -0.99 -11.45
CA GLY A 46 -4.19 -1.63 -10.77
C GLY A 46 -4.24 -3.15 -10.85
N ARG A 47 -3.22 -3.76 -10.27
CA ARG A 47 -3.12 -5.21 -10.10
C ARG A 47 -2.78 -5.57 -8.67
N GLU A 48 -3.28 -6.72 -8.23
CA GLU A 48 -2.88 -7.33 -6.96
C GLU A 48 -1.38 -7.66 -7.01
N LEU A 49 -0.61 -7.14 -6.06
CA LEU A 49 0.77 -7.59 -5.83
C LEU A 49 0.82 -8.70 -4.78
N ALA A 50 0.00 -8.60 -3.74
CA ALA A 50 -0.05 -9.59 -2.67
C ALA A 50 -1.39 -9.59 -1.95
N VAL A 51 -1.75 -10.74 -1.40
CA VAL A 51 -2.92 -10.93 -0.53
C VAL A 51 -2.44 -11.49 0.80
N TYR A 52 -2.93 -10.93 1.90
CA TYR A 52 -2.63 -11.34 3.28
C TYR A 52 -3.95 -11.80 3.92
N PRO A 53 -4.34 -13.07 3.74
CA PRO A 53 -5.66 -13.56 4.15
C PRO A 53 -5.90 -13.45 5.65
N GLU A 54 -4.84 -13.59 6.47
CA GLU A 54 -4.92 -13.55 7.93
C GLU A 54 -5.39 -12.19 8.45
N ASP A 55 -5.04 -11.11 7.75
CA ASP A 55 -5.44 -9.75 8.09
C ASP A 55 -6.64 -9.26 7.26
N ALA A 56 -7.16 -10.09 6.35
CA ALA A 56 -8.09 -9.68 5.30
C ALA A 56 -7.59 -8.45 4.54
N ARG A 57 -6.30 -8.45 4.17
CA ARG A 57 -5.64 -7.33 3.46
C ARG A 57 -5.13 -7.72 2.09
N MET A 58 -4.93 -6.73 1.24
CA MET A 58 -4.20 -6.87 -0.01
C MET A 58 -3.39 -5.62 -0.34
N LEU A 59 -2.27 -5.83 -1.03
CA LEU A 59 -1.45 -4.80 -1.62
C LEU A 59 -1.75 -4.73 -3.11
N VAL A 60 -2.12 -3.54 -3.58
CA VAL A 60 -2.41 -3.26 -4.98
C VAL A 60 -1.34 -2.30 -5.50
N LEU A 61 -0.83 -2.57 -6.70
CA LEU A 61 -0.06 -1.61 -7.48
C LEU A 61 -0.94 -1.02 -8.57
N GLY A 62 -1.13 0.29 -8.52
CA GLY A 62 -1.72 1.06 -9.60
C GLY A 62 -0.82 2.24 -9.98
N TYR A 63 -1.40 3.19 -10.70
CA TYR A 63 -0.68 4.36 -11.18
C TYR A 63 -1.56 5.61 -11.09
N MET A 64 -0.94 6.73 -10.73
CA MET A 64 -1.53 8.06 -10.83
C MET A 64 -0.93 8.84 -12.01
N LEU A 65 -1.65 9.86 -12.48
CA LEU A 65 -1.16 10.78 -13.52
C LEU A 65 -0.78 12.11 -12.88
N PHE A 66 0.52 12.34 -12.71
CA PHE A 66 1.04 13.62 -12.26
C PHE A 66 1.12 14.61 -13.43
N GLY A 67 0.48 15.78 -13.27
CA GLY A 67 0.43 16.82 -14.32
C GLY A 67 -0.14 16.36 -15.66
N GLY A 68 -0.92 15.26 -15.68
CA GLY A 68 -1.49 14.67 -16.89
C GLY A 68 -0.50 13.99 -17.85
N ARG A 69 0.79 13.91 -17.50
CA ARG A 69 1.86 13.43 -18.40
C ARG A 69 2.71 12.32 -17.82
N VAL A 70 2.92 12.32 -16.50
CA VAL A 70 3.82 11.37 -15.84
C VAL A 70 3.00 10.32 -15.09
N LYS A 71 3.23 9.04 -15.40
CA LYS A 71 2.66 7.93 -14.63
C LYS A 71 3.56 7.63 -13.44
N LEU A 72 3.06 7.87 -12.23
CA LEU A 72 3.74 7.50 -10.99
C LEU A 72 3.12 6.24 -10.39
N PRO A 73 3.93 5.27 -9.94
CA PRO A 73 3.44 4.08 -9.28
C PRO A 73 2.80 4.46 -7.94
N LEU A 74 1.71 3.79 -7.60
CA LEU A 74 1.05 3.97 -6.31
C LEU A 74 0.75 2.59 -5.71
N HIS A 75 1.29 2.34 -4.53
CA HIS A 75 0.89 1.22 -3.69
C HIS A 75 -0.31 1.61 -2.87
N VAL A 76 -1.32 0.75 -2.86
CA VAL A 76 -2.54 0.95 -2.08
C VAL A 76 -2.81 -0.31 -1.28
N VAL A 77 -3.01 -0.14 0.03
CA VAL A 77 -3.34 -1.24 0.94
C VAL A 77 -4.83 -1.22 1.22
N LEU A 78 -5.51 -2.31 0.89
CA LEU A 78 -6.92 -2.50 1.18
C LEU A 78 -7.09 -3.46 2.35
N GLU A 79 -8.09 -3.21 3.18
CA GLU A 79 -8.61 -4.13 4.19
C GLU A 79 -10.11 -4.39 3.93
N TYR A 80 -10.51 -5.66 3.96
CA TYR A 80 -11.86 -6.11 3.59
C TYR A 80 -12.47 -7.07 4.62
N ALA A 81 -12.05 -6.95 5.88
CA ALA A 81 -12.62 -7.72 6.98
C ALA A 81 -14.13 -7.48 7.15
N LYS A 82 -14.60 -6.27 6.82
CA LYS A 82 -16.02 -5.88 6.89
C LYS A 82 -16.73 -6.21 5.57
N PRO A 83 -17.79 -7.02 5.55
CA PRO A 83 -18.39 -7.52 4.30
C PRO A 83 -18.96 -6.46 3.35
N ARG A 84 -19.32 -5.28 3.87
CA ARG A 84 -20.03 -4.23 3.12
C ARG A 84 -19.15 -3.07 2.67
N TRP A 85 -17.94 -2.97 3.22
CA TRP A 85 -17.05 -1.82 3.08
C TRP A 85 -15.63 -2.28 2.78
N VAL A 86 -14.93 -1.49 1.99
CA VAL A 86 -13.49 -1.66 1.78
C VAL A 86 -12.77 -0.49 2.44
N ASP A 87 -11.85 -0.80 3.34
CA ASP A 87 -11.02 0.22 3.97
C ASP A 87 -9.75 0.40 3.15
N ILE A 88 -9.50 1.61 2.67
CA ILE A 88 -8.23 2.01 2.07
C ILE A 88 -7.33 2.42 3.23
N VAL A 89 -6.46 1.52 3.67
CA VAL A 89 -5.73 1.67 4.93
C VAL A 89 -4.59 2.70 4.79
N THR A 90 -3.83 2.58 3.70
CA THR A 90 -2.78 3.53 3.33
C THR A 90 -2.56 3.51 1.81
N ALA A 91 -1.95 4.57 1.29
CA ALA A 91 -1.44 4.64 -0.07
C ALA A 91 -0.11 5.41 -0.07
N PHE A 92 0.85 5.01 -0.90
CA PHE A 92 2.15 5.66 -1.00
C PHE A 92 2.83 5.36 -2.35
N ILE A 93 3.74 6.23 -2.78
CA ILE A 93 4.59 6.09 -3.96
C ILE A 93 5.81 5.25 -3.55
N PRO A 94 5.92 3.99 -4.02
CA PRO A 94 7.02 3.12 -3.64
C PRO A 94 8.32 3.45 -4.39
N GLU A 95 9.49 3.29 -3.77
CA GLU A 95 10.77 3.32 -4.51
C GLU A 95 10.90 2.13 -5.46
N ARG A 96 10.36 0.97 -5.07
CA ARG A 96 10.40 -0.28 -5.85
C ARG A 96 8.98 -0.75 -6.17
N PRO A 97 8.40 -0.38 -7.32
CA PRO A 97 6.98 -0.58 -7.60
C PRO A 97 6.49 -2.03 -7.58
N HIS A 98 7.36 -2.99 -7.91
CA HIS A 98 7.00 -4.41 -7.94
C HIS A 98 7.40 -5.16 -6.67
N ARG A 99 7.91 -4.47 -5.66
CA ARG A 99 8.26 -5.08 -4.37
C ARG A 99 7.00 -5.53 -3.66
N VAL A 100 6.99 -6.80 -3.27
CA VAL A 100 6.02 -7.37 -2.32
C VAL A 100 6.60 -7.25 -0.92
N TYR A 101 5.78 -6.80 0.04
CA TYR A 101 6.19 -6.69 1.43
C TYR A 101 5.80 -7.93 2.23
N SER A 102 6.56 -8.27 3.27
CA SER A 102 6.12 -9.29 4.23
C SER A 102 4.96 -8.75 5.08
N ARG A 103 4.15 -9.64 5.67
CA ARG A 103 3.07 -9.26 6.59
C ARG A 103 3.56 -8.38 7.73
N ALA A 104 4.71 -8.74 8.33
CA ALA A 104 5.33 -7.98 9.41
C ALA A 104 5.76 -6.58 8.94
N ARG A 105 6.33 -6.46 7.74
CA ARG A 105 6.72 -5.17 7.15
C ARG A 105 5.51 -4.30 6.84
N LEU A 106 4.45 -4.86 6.26
CA LEU A 106 3.20 -4.14 6.01
C LEU A 106 2.61 -3.62 7.32
N ALA A 107 2.53 -4.47 8.35
CA ALA A 107 2.05 -4.05 9.66
C ALA A 107 2.91 -2.96 10.30
N ALA A 108 4.23 -2.98 10.07
CA ALA A 108 5.13 -1.91 10.51
C ALA A 108 4.87 -0.60 9.77
N LEU A 109 4.70 -0.63 8.44
CA LEU A 109 4.34 0.56 7.64
C LEU A 109 3.04 1.19 8.11
N LEU A 110 2.04 0.37 8.46
CA LEU A 110 0.75 0.85 8.97
C LEU A 110 0.81 1.44 10.39
N ARG A 111 1.81 1.05 11.20
CA ARG A 111 2.03 1.60 12.54
C ARG A 111 2.90 2.86 12.54
N TYR A 112 3.67 3.08 11.48
CA TYR A 112 4.66 4.15 11.43
C TYR A 112 4.04 5.39 10.79
N ASP A 113 4.04 6.48 11.55
CA ASP A 113 3.31 7.70 11.18
C ASP A 113 4.09 8.62 10.23
N GLY A 114 5.40 8.45 10.01
CA GLY A 114 6.08 9.27 9.01
C GLY A 114 7.56 9.00 8.91
N GLY A 115 8.05 8.90 7.68
CA GLY A 115 9.46 8.76 7.38
C GLY A 115 9.66 7.98 6.09
N LYS A 116 10.49 8.52 5.20
CA LYS A 116 10.96 7.88 3.96
C LYS A 116 11.39 6.43 4.21
N GLU A 117 11.33 5.60 3.15
CA GLU A 117 11.83 4.23 3.14
C GLU A 117 13.32 4.19 3.55
N GLU A 118 13.59 4.10 4.85
CA GLU A 118 14.91 3.75 5.36
C GLU A 118 14.71 2.85 6.56
N LEU A 119 14.42 1.58 6.29
CA LEU A 119 14.52 0.52 7.29
C LEU A 119 15.21 -0.67 6.63
N GLU A 120 16.35 -0.99 7.23
CA GLU A 120 17.45 -1.81 6.73
C GLU A 120 17.07 -3.22 6.31
N TRP A 121 17.92 -3.73 5.44
CA TRP A 121 18.05 -5.12 5.03
C TRP A 121 17.97 -6.10 6.23
N ALA A 122 17.03 -7.04 6.18
CA ALA A 122 17.16 -8.30 6.89
C ALA A 122 17.64 -9.36 5.88
N GLY A 123 18.97 -9.50 5.75
CA GLY A 123 19.57 -10.56 4.94
C GLY A 123 21.07 -10.43 4.73
N GLY A 124 21.88 -10.95 5.65
CA GLY A 124 23.27 -11.34 5.40
C GLY A 124 24.34 -10.45 6.04
N GLU A 125 24.98 -11.00 7.08
CA GLU A 125 26.34 -10.72 7.60
C GLU A 125 26.84 -9.28 7.70
N ASN A 126 27.03 -8.83 8.94
CA ASN A 126 27.88 -7.69 9.27
C ASN A 126 29.34 -8.17 9.25
N PRO A 127 30.25 -7.66 8.38
CA PRO A 127 31.66 -7.96 8.57
C PRO A 127 32.15 -7.30 9.86
N PRO A 128 33.05 -7.95 10.61
CA PRO A 128 33.50 -7.47 11.91
C PRO A 128 34.16 -6.10 11.78
N ARG A 129 33.78 -5.18 12.68
CA ARG A 129 34.50 -3.93 12.91
C ARG A 129 35.75 -4.20 13.75
N GLU A 130 36.84 -4.52 13.08
CA GLU A 130 38.23 -4.32 13.52
C GLU A 130 38.99 -3.87 12.25
N ALA A 131 39.70 -2.75 12.18
CA ALA A 131 40.54 -2.06 13.15
C ALA A 131 40.28 -0.53 13.07
N ALA A 132 40.16 0.25 14.14
CA ALA A 132 41.19 0.54 15.15
C ALA A 132 42.51 0.96 14.50
N GLY A 133 42.63 2.26 14.18
CA GLY A 133 43.92 2.92 14.15
C GLY A 133 44.48 3.11 15.56
#